data_AF-A0A960G4S3-F1
#
_entry.id   AF-A0A960G4S3-F1
#
_cell.length_a   1.000
_cell.length_b   1.000
_cell.length_c   1.000
_cell.angle_alpha   90.00
_cell.angle_beta   90.00
_cell.angle_gamma   90.00
#
_symmetry.space_group_name_H-M   'P 1'
#
loop_
_entity.id
_entity.type
_entity.pdbx_description
1 polymer ?
#
loop_
_entity_poly.entity_id
_entity_poly.type
_entity_poly.pdbx_seq_one_letter_code
_entity_poly.pdbx_strand_id
1 'polypeptide(L)'
;MKTRALAAAAAVLLTLSACGGGSGDEGKAKEAIAKELMTSGSSDFSFEQKDADCVAEGMVDKIGVKQLVDYGILTDDMSADKAPSDVKLSDDDANAAADVFVGCMDVGQVIKEAMGTDVSPEIADCLDKALTDDVLHDFMAAALKGDSSNDAMAGLTEPLMQCMVG
;
A
#
# COMPACT_ATOMS: atom_id res chain seq x y z
N MET A 1 56.78 25.80 33.54
CA MET A 1 56.13 25.02 34.62
C MET A 1 54.62 25.07 34.39
N LYS A 2 53.94 23.91 34.46
CA LYS A 2 52.57 23.69 35.01
C LYS A 2 51.39 24.46 34.38
N THR A 3 50.19 23.94 34.11
CA THR A 3 49.53 22.62 33.97
C THR A 3 48.01 22.93 33.91
N ARG A 4 47.21 21.98 33.39
CA ARG A 4 45.74 21.75 33.60
C ARG A 4 44.79 22.52 32.66
N ALA A 5 44.07 21.91 31.72
CA ALA A 5 43.13 20.78 31.71
C ALA A 5 41.78 21.06 32.42
N LEU A 6 40.70 21.11 31.63
CA LEU A 6 39.26 20.86 31.89
C LEU A 6 38.57 21.10 30.51
N ALA A 7 38.17 20.12 29.68
CA ALA A 7 37.25 19.00 29.79
C ALA A 7 35.75 19.39 29.90
N ALA A 8 35.03 19.27 28.76
CA ALA A 8 33.61 18.91 28.60
C ALA A 8 33.34 18.87 27.07
N ALA A 9 33.47 17.76 26.33
CA ALA A 9 32.67 16.53 26.38
C ALA A 9 31.15 16.80 26.28
N ALA A 10 30.69 17.16 25.08
CA ALA A 10 29.35 16.85 24.61
C ALA A 10 29.49 16.06 23.31
N ALA A 11 29.40 14.74 23.43
CA ALA A 11 29.41 13.81 22.32
C ALA A 11 28.16 14.05 21.46
N VAL A 12 28.36 14.72 20.34
CA VAL A 12 27.38 14.72 19.25
C VAL A 12 27.52 13.37 18.55
N LEU A 13 26.81 12.38 19.06
CA LEU A 13 26.42 11.18 18.34
C LEU A 13 25.43 11.60 17.25
N LEU A 14 25.92 12.27 16.21
CA LEU A 14 25.27 12.30 14.89
C LEU A 14 25.54 10.94 14.27
N THR A 15 24.90 9.90 14.78
CA THR A 15 24.76 8.65 14.05
C THR A 15 23.88 8.96 12.85
N LEU A 16 24.52 8.89 11.69
CA LEU A 16 23.95 8.88 10.37
C LEU A 16 22.71 7.96 10.32
N SER A 17 21.50 8.51 10.42
CA SER A 17 20.27 7.88 9.93
C SER A 17 20.04 8.33 8.49
N ALA A 18 21.04 8.08 7.65
CA ALA A 18 20.98 8.28 6.23
C ALA A 18 21.51 7.00 5.56
N CYS A 19 20.65 6.38 4.76
CA CYS A 19 20.93 5.30 3.80
C CYS A 19 20.89 3.85 4.35
N GLY A 20 19.75 3.19 4.10
CA GLY A 20 19.70 1.88 3.44
C GLY A 20 20.19 0.66 4.22
N GLY A 21 19.24 -0.20 4.64
CA GLY A 21 19.53 -1.53 5.18
C GLY A 21 19.13 -1.67 6.64
N GLY A 22 17.85 -1.45 6.95
CA GLY A 22 17.33 -1.63 8.30
C GLY A 22 17.11 -3.11 8.63
N SER A 23 18.10 -3.77 9.23
CA SER A 23 17.90 -5.04 9.96
C SER A 23 17.11 -4.83 11.28
N GLY A 24 16.04 -4.03 11.25
CA GLY A 24 15.14 -3.70 12.35
C GLY A 24 13.70 -4.08 12.05
N ASP A 25 12.78 -3.70 12.94
CA ASP A 25 11.37 -4.09 12.86
C ASP A 25 10.68 -3.59 11.57
N GLU A 26 11.11 -2.44 11.03
CA GLU A 26 10.64 -1.94 9.72
C GLU A 26 11.00 -2.87 8.56
N GLY A 27 12.22 -3.41 8.52
CA GLY A 27 12.63 -4.34 7.45
C GLY A 27 11.85 -5.65 7.51
N LYS A 28 11.62 -6.16 8.72
CA LYS A 28 10.80 -7.37 8.94
C LYS A 28 9.34 -7.14 8.60
N ALA A 29 8.78 -5.99 8.98
CA ALA A 29 7.42 -5.59 8.65
C ALA A 29 7.21 -5.53 7.13
N LYS A 30 8.14 -4.91 6.39
CA LYS A 30 8.11 -4.84 4.93
C LYS A 30 8.12 -6.24 4.30
N GLU A 31 9.05 -7.09 4.73
CA GLU A 31 9.17 -8.46 4.22
C GLU A 31 7.90 -9.30 4.54
N ALA A 32 7.34 -9.16 5.74
CA ALA A 32 6.13 -9.87 6.14
C ALA A 32 4.91 -9.42 5.33
N ILE A 33 4.70 -8.11 5.14
CA ILE A 33 3.58 -7.58 4.36
C ILE A 33 3.71 -7.97 2.89
N ALA A 34 4.89 -7.83 2.29
CA ALA A 34 5.12 -8.22 0.90
C ALA A 34 4.82 -9.71 0.69
N LYS A 35 5.31 -10.56 1.59
CA LYS A 35 5.07 -12.00 1.56
C LYS A 35 3.59 -12.34 1.73
N GLU A 36 2.89 -11.65 2.62
CA GLU A 36 1.46 -11.84 2.81
C GLU A 36 0.69 -11.44 1.57
N LEU A 37 0.96 -10.27 0.96
CA LEU A 37 0.32 -9.83 -0.29
C LEU A 37 0.49 -10.86 -1.42
N MET A 38 1.69 -11.43 -1.54
CA MET A 38 1.96 -12.50 -2.52
C MET A 38 1.21 -13.81 -2.20
N THR A 39 0.91 -14.07 -0.93
CA THR A 39 0.22 -15.29 -0.47
C THR A 39 -1.30 -15.13 -0.46
N SER A 40 -1.78 -13.92 -0.17
CA SER A 40 -3.19 -13.51 -0.14
C SER A 40 -3.71 -13.18 -1.54
N GLY A 41 -2.82 -13.00 -2.52
CA GLY A 41 -3.18 -12.92 -3.93
C GLY A 41 -4.06 -14.11 -4.33
N SER A 42 -5.28 -13.81 -4.78
CA SER A 42 -6.18 -14.83 -5.31
C SER A 42 -5.59 -15.44 -6.58
N SER A 43 -6.05 -16.63 -6.99
CA SER A 43 -5.56 -17.28 -8.21
C SER A 43 -5.73 -16.42 -9.48
N ASP A 44 -6.62 -15.43 -9.43
CA ASP A 44 -6.92 -14.47 -10.50
C ASP A 44 -6.18 -13.13 -10.36
N PHE A 45 -5.48 -12.89 -9.24
CA PHE A 45 -4.77 -11.64 -8.94
C PHE A 45 -3.43 -11.96 -8.27
N SER A 46 -2.40 -12.20 -9.09
CA SER A 46 -1.05 -12.43 -8.58
C SER A 46 -0.29 -11.11 -8.47
N PHE A 47 0.14 -10.75 -7.27
CA PHE A 47 1.06 -9.65 -7.09
C PHE A 47 2.45 -10.06 -7.60
N GLU A 48 3.04 -9.27 -8.49
CA GLU A 48 4.47 -9.42 -8.77
C GLU A 48 5.27 -9.07 -7.52
N GLN A 49 6.39 -9.74 -7.31
CA GLN A 49 7.24 -9.48 -6.15
C GLN A 49 7.62 -7.99 -6.03
N LYS A 50 7.89 -7.33 -7.16
CA LYS A 50 8.20 -5.89 -7.19
C LYS A 50 7.06 -5.01 -6.67
N ASP A 51 5.82 -5.41 -6.92
CA ASP A 51 4.64 -4.62 -6.55
C ASP A 51 4.30 -4.86 -5.09
N ALA A 52 4.41 -6.11 -4.64
CA ALA A 52 4.29 -6.46 -3.22
C ALA A 52 5.36 -5.75 -2.37
N ASP A 53 6.61 -5.72 -2.83
CA ASP A 53 7.71 -5.01 -2.16
C ASP A 53 7.44 -3.50 -2.12
N CYS A 54 7.00 -2.90 -3.24
CA CYS A 54 6.67 -1.47 -3.31
C CYS A 54 5.52 -1.10 -2.35
N VAL A 55 4.44 -1.89 -2.35
CA VAL A 55 3.29 -1.65 -1.47
C VAL A 55 3.71 -1.80 -0.01
N ALA A 56 4.44 -2.85 0.33
CA ALA A 56 4.91 -3.07 1.69
C ALA A 56 5.84 -1.95 2.18
N GLU A 57 6.75 -1.48 1.32
CA GLU A 57 7.58 -0.31 1.59
C GLU A 57 6.74 0.93 1.83
N GLY A 58 5.81 1.24 0.92
CA GLY A 58 4.96 2.42 1.03
C GLY A 58 4.06 2.39 2.26
N MET A 59 3.49 1.24 2.62
CA MET A 59 2.66 1.10 3.81
C MET A 59 3.48 1.34 5.09
N VAL A 60 4.66 0.73 5.21
CA VAL A 60 5.52 0.94 6.38
C VAL A 60 6.04 2.38 6.44
N ASP A 61 6.37 2.99 5.30
CA ASP A 61 6.93 4.35 5.27
C ASP A 61 5.86 5.43 5.49
N LYS A 62 4.62 5.21 5.06
CA LYS A 62 3.51 6.18 5.18
C LYS A 62 2.68 6.01 6.45
N ILE A 63 2.33 4.77 6.79
CA ILE A 63 1.48 4.46 7.95
C ILE A 63 2.35 4.21 9.17
N GLY A 64 3.48 3.51 9.02
CA GLY A 64 4.37 3.18 10.12
C GLY A 64 4.06 1.82 10.76
N VAL A 65 5.11 1.11 11.15
CA VAL A 65 5.04 -0.22 11.77
C VAL A 65 4.10 -0.26 12.97
N LYS A 66 4.17 0.75 13.85
CA LYS A 66 3.36 0.79 15.06
C LYS A 66 1.86 0.84 14.75
N GLN A 67 1.46 1.68 13.79
CA GLN A 67 0.06 1.77 13.38
C GLN A 67 -0.40 0.49 12.69
N LEU A 68 0.45 -0.13 11.87
CA LEU A 68 0.15 -1.42 11.23
C LEU A 68 -0.06 -2.55 12.27
N VAL A 69 0.68 -2.51 13.39
CA VAL A 69 0.44 -3.40 14.54
C VAL A 69 -0.86 -3.04 15.26
N ASP A 70 -1.13 -1.76 15.51
CA ASP A 70 -2.35 -1.29 16.16
C ASP A 70 -3.61 -1.67 15.35
N TYR A 71 -3.53 -1.68 14.02
CA TYR A 71 -4.59 -2.16 13.13
C TYR A 71 -4.70 -3.70 13.08
N GLY A 72 -3.70 -4.42 13.57
CA GLY A 72 -3.62 -5.89 13.52
C GLY A 72 -3.30 -6.45 12.15
N ILE A 73 -2.76 -5.62 11.25
CA ILE A 73 -2.16 -6.08 9.97
C ILE A 73 -0.86 -6.82 10.29
N LEU A 74 -0.08 -6.24 11.21
CA LEU A 74 1.11 -6.85 11.79
C LEU A 74 0.85 -7.29 13.22
N THR A 75 1.56 -8.32 13.64
CA THR A 75 1.69 -8.72 15.04
C THR A 75 2.90 -8.04 15.69
N ASP A 76 3.01 -8.10 17.02
CA ASP A 76 4.15 -7.55 17.78
C ASP A 76 5.51 -8.18 17.37
N ASP A 77 5.50 -9.38 16.78
CA ASP A 77 6.69 -10.06 16.25
C ASP A 77 7.01 -9.71 14.79
N MET A 78 6.30 -8.73 14.20
CA MET A 78 6.44 -8.28 12.81
C MET A 78 6.04 -9.36 11.78
N SER A 79 5.08 -10.22 12.15
CA SER A 79 4.45 -11.15 11.23
C SER A 79 3.14 -10.56 10.71
N ALA A 80 2.78 -10.83 9.46
CA ALA A 80 1.47 -10.44 8.94
C ALA A 80 0.41 -11.42 9.46
N ASP A 81 -0.70 -10.91 9.98
CA ASP A 81 -1.83 -11.70 10.50
C ASP A 81 -3.09 -11.50 9.65
N LYS A 82 -3.30 -10.27 9.16
CA LYS A 82 -4.48 -9.89 8.37
C LYS A 82 -4.09 -9.08 7.16
N ALA A 83 -4.86 -9.25 6.08
CA ALA A 83 -4.73 -8.38 4.94
C ALA A 83 -5.16 -6.94 5.30
N PRO A 84 -4.53 -5.92 4.71
CA PRO A 84 -4.95 -4.52 4.89
C PRO A 84 -6.42 -4.26 4.57
N SER A 85 -7.00 -5.04 3.65
CA SER A 85 -8.42 -4.99 3.28
C SER A 85 -9.37 -5.54 4.34
N ASP A 86 -8.88 -6.33 5.30
CA ASP A 86 -9.72 -7.00 6.32
C ASP A 86 -9.83 -6.17 7.61
N VAL A 87 -9.11 -5.05 7.67
CA VAL A 87 -9.09 -4.14 8.82
C VAL A 87 -9.61 -2.77 8.40
N LYS A 88 -10.18 -2.05 9.37
CA LYS A 88 -10.67 -0.69 9.14
C LYS A 88 -9.56 0.30 9.48
N LEU A 89 -8.97 0.89 8.46
CA LEU A 89 -8.00 1.97 8.60
C LEU A 89 -8.70 3.30 8.91
N SER A 90 -7.94 4.23 9.49
CA SER A 90 -8.37 5.64 9.61
C SER A 90 -8.45 6.28 8.22
N ASP A 91 -9.16 7.41 8.10
CA ASP A 91 -9.29 8.11 6.81
C ASP A 91 -7.90 8.48 6.24
N ASP A 92 -7.01 9.01 7.08
CA ASP A 92 -5.67 9.43 6.66
C ASP A 92 -4.81 8.23 6.24
N ASP A 93 -4.82 7.14 7.01
CA ASP A 93 -4.03 5.94 6.70
C ASP A 93 -4.59 5.17 5.49
N ALA A 94 -5.91 5.17 5.30
CA ALA A 94 -6.55 4.55 4.15
C ALA A 94 -6.25 5.29 2.84
N ASN A 95 -6.26 6.62 2.86
CA ASN A 95 -5.83 7.42 1.71
C ASN A 95 -4.33 7.20 1.43
N ALA A 96 -3.50 7.19 2.48
CA ALA A 96 -2.07 6.95 2.32
C ALA A 96 -1.75 5.54 1.76
N ALA A 97 -2.49 4.51 2.20
CA ALA A 97 -2.39 3.18 1.62
C ALA A 97 -2.90 3.16 0.18
N ALA A 98 -4.04 3.79 -0.12
CA ALA A 98 -4.57 3.88 -1.47
C ALA A 98 -3.56 4.50 -2.43
N ASP A 99 -2.97 5.65 -2.08
CA ASP A 99 -1.88 6.30 -2.83
C ASP A 99 -0.73 5.34 -3.14
N VAL A 100 -0.35 4.53 -2.15
CA VAL A 100 0.71 3.52 -2.33
C VAL A 100 0.27 2.44 -3.31
N PHE A 101 -0.96 1.95 -3.22
CA PHE A 101 -1.47 0.92 -4.14
C PHE A 101 -1.52 1.42 -5.58
N VAL A 102 -2.12 2.58 -5.86
CA VAL A 102 -2.16 3.14 -7.23
C VAL A 102 -0.79 3.60 -7.71
N GLY A 103 0.11 4.00 -6.81
CA GLY A 103 1.47 4.40 -7.17
C GLY A 103 2.41 3.22 -7.45
N CYS A 104 2.19 2.09 -6.78
CA CYS A 104 3.01 0.89 -6.93
C CYS A 104 2.51 -0.04 -8.02
N MET A 105 1.21 -0.02 -8.33
CA MET A 105 0.58 -0.90 -9.29
C MET A 105 -0.31 -0.14 -10.25
N ASP A 106 -0.30 -0.58 -11.51
CA ASP A 106 -1.31 -0.16 -12.48
C ASP A 106 -2.62 -0.92 -12.21
N VAL A 107 -3.39 -0.44 -11.23
CA VAL A 107 -4.67 -1.06 -10.85
C VAL A 107 -5.63 -1.14 -12.05
N GLY A 108 -5.56 -0.17 -12.96
CA GLY A 108 -6.32 -0.19 -14.22
C GLY A 108 -5.91 -1.37 -15.11
N GLN A 109 -4.61 -1.62 -15.27
CA GLN A 109 -4.10 -2.81 -15.95
C GLN A 109 -4.59 -4.08 -15.28
N VAL A 110 -4.52 -4.20 -13.95
CA VAL A 110 -4.92 -5.44 -13.30
C VAL A 110 -6.43 -5.70 -13.41
N ILE A 111 -7.27 -4.65 -13.38
CA ILE A 111 -8.71 -4.79 -13.68
C ILE A 111 -8.93 -5.28 -15.11
N LYS A 112 -8.20 -4.74 -16.09
CA LYS A 112 -8.28 -5.19 -17.50
C LYS A 112 -7.86 -6.66 -17.64
N GLU A 113 -6.80 -7.07 -16.96
CA GLU A 113 -6.32 -8.45 -16.96
C GLU A 113 -7.34 -9.40 -16.29
N ALA A 114 -7.96 -8.97 -15.18
CA ALA A 114 -9.02 -9.72 -14.51
C ALA A 114 -10.29 -9.89 -15.37
N MET A 115 -10.58 -8.92 -16.25
CA MET A 115 -11.67 -9.02 -17.23
C MET A 115 -11.33 -9.96 -18.41
N GLY A 116 -10.07 -10.38 -18.56
CA GLY A 116 -9.63 -11.35 -19.55
C GLY A 116 -9.60 -10.85 -20.99
N THR A 117 -9.49 -11.78 -21.95
CA THR A 117 -9.37 -11.48 -23.40
C THR A 117 -10.67 -10.99 -24.06
N ASP A 118 -11.77 -10.92 -23.31
CA ASP A 118 -13.08 -10.51 -23.83
C ASP A 118 -13.26 -8.97 -23.85
N VAL A 119 -12.25 -8.23 -23.38
CA VAL A 119 -12.22 -6.77 -23.48
C VAL A 119 -11.82 -6.35 -24.89
N SER A 120 -12.76 -5.78 -25.64
CA SER A 120 -12.46 -5.17 -26.93
C SER A 120 -11.57 -3.92 -26.74
N PRO A 121 -10.79 -3.49 -27.75
CA PRO A 121 -10.00 -2.27 -27.65
C PRO A 121 -10.82 -1.02 -27.32
N GLU A 122 -12.09 -0.98 -27.73
CA GLU A 122 -13.02 0.11 -27.40
C GLU A 122 -13.41 0.10 -25.92
N ILE A 123 -13.64 -1.08 -25.33
CA ILE A 123 -13.91 -1.20 -23.91
C ILE A 123 -12.65 -0.86 -23.11
N ALA A 124 -11.47 -1.32 -23.55
CA ALA A 124 -10.20 -0.98 -22.89
C ALA A 124 -9.94 0.54 -22.86
N ASP A 125 -10.12 1.22 -24.01
CA ASP A 125 -9.93 2.67 -24.10
C ASP A 125 -10.99 3.45 -23.29
N CYS A 126 -12.21 2.90 -23.18
CA CYS A 126 -13.24 3.45 -22.29
C CYS A 126 -12.83 3.30 -20.82
N LEU A 127 -12.36 2.12 -20.41
CA LEU A 127 -11.92 1.86 -19.04
C LEU A 127 -10.73 2.72 -18.67
N ASP A 128 -9.75 2.92 -19.56
CA ASP A 128 -8.59 3.78 -19.30
C ASP A 128 -8.99 5.25 -19.10
N LYS A 129 -10.10 5.69 -19.72
CA LYS A 129 -10.63 7.05 -19.53
C LYS A 129 -11.53 7.18 -18.30
N ALA A 130 -12.18 6.09 -17.90
CA ALA A 130 -13.20 6.11 -16.86
C ALA A 130 -12.64 5.68 -15.48
N LEU A 131 -11.63 4.79 -15.46
CA LEU A 131 -10.90 4.35 -14.28
C LEU A 131 -9.59 5.15 -14.17
N THR A 132 -9.72 6.43 -13.86
CA THR A 132 -8.55 7.28 -13.58
C THR A 132 -7.91 6.91 -12.24
N ASP A 133 -6.64 7.27 -12.07
CA ASP A 133 -5.92 7.07 -10.81
C ASP A 133 -6.70 7.61 -9.61
N ASP A 134 -7.38 8.76 -9.75
CA ASP A 134 -8.23 9.33 -8.71
C ASP A 134 -9.43 8.44 -8.34
N VAL A 135 -10.08 7.81 -9.34
CA VAL A 135 -11.22 6.90 -9.10
C VAL A 135 -10.75 5.62 -8.42
N LEU A 136 -9.60 5.10 -8.86
CA LEU A 136 -8.97 3.91 -8.29
C LEU A 136 -8.47 4.17 -6.87
N HIS A 137 -7.88 5.34 -6.63
CA HIS A 137 -7.49 5.82 -5.31
C HIS A 137 -8.71 5.86 -4.37
N ASP A 138 -9.77 6.58 -4.77
CA ASP A 138 -10.94 6.77 -3.91
C ASP A 138 -11.65 5.45 -3.60
N PHE A 139 -11.70 4.54 -4.57
CA PHE A 139 -12.20 3.18 -4.38
C PHE A 139 -11.35 2.38 -3.40
N MET A 140 -10.02 2.39 -3.54
CA MET A 140 -9.09 1.70 -2.63
C MET A 140 -9.17 2.28 -1.22
N ALA A 141 -9.18 3.60 -1.08
CA ALA A 141 -9.31 4.27 0.20
C ALA A 141 -10.64 3.90 0.88
N ALA A 142 -11.75 3.87 0.13
CA ALA A 142 -13.03 3.45 0.66
C ALA A 142 -13.05 1.96 1.09
N ALA A 143 -12.47 1.07 0.29
CA ALA A 143 -12.34 -0.35 0.64
C ALA A 143 -11.56 -0.54 1.95
N LEU A 144 -10.43 0.17 2.10
CA LEU A 144 -9.56 0.12 3.28
C LEU A 144 -10.18 0.78 4.53
N LYS A 145 -11.11 1.71 4.36
CA LYS A 145 -11.96 2.23 5.45
C LYS A 145 -13.06 1.25 5.88
N GLY A 146 -13.16 0.10 5.22
CA GLY A 146 -14.29 -0.82 5.35
C GLY A 146 -15.62 -0.16 4.97
N ASP A 147 -15.55 0.88 4.13
CA ASP A 147 -16.71 1.64 3.69
C ASP A 147 -17.31 0.92 2.49
N SER A 148 -18.12 -0.10 2.79
CA SER A 148 -18.91 -0.83 1.79
C SER A 148 -20.12 -0.03 1.31
N SER A 149 -20.05 1.30 1.40
CA SER A 149 -21.13 2.17 0.97
C SER A 149 -21.37 1.97 -0.53
N ASN A 150 -22.63 2.02 -0.93
CA ASN A 150 -22.99 1.91 -2.34
C ASN A 150 -22.27 2.97 -3.19
N ASP A 151 -21.87 4.09 -2.60
CA ASP A 151 -21.20 5.19 -3.30
C ASP A 151 -19.76 4.83 -3.72
N ALA A 152 -18.99 4.16 -2.85
CA ALA A 152 -17.64 3.69 -3.18
C ALA A 152 -17.66 2.59 -4.24
N MET A 153 -18.57 1.63 -4.09
CA MET A 153 -18.79 0.58 -5.09
C MET A 153 -19.32 1.16 -6.40
N ALA A 154 -20.25 2.13 -6.35
CA ALA A 154 -20.77 2.81 -7.54
C ALA A 154 -19.67 3.56 -8.29
N GLY A 155 -18.70 4.16 -7.58
CA GLY A 155 -17.56 4.84 -8.17
C GLY A 155 -16.75 3.98 -9.14
N LEU A 156 -16.66 2.67 -8.91
CA LEU A 156 -16.03 1.72 -9.84
C LEU A 156 -17.03 1.08 -10.80
N THR A 157 -18.21 0.72 -10.30
CA THR A 157 -19.23 -0.07 -11.04
C THR A 157 -19.91 0.75 -12.13
N GLU A 158 -20.11 2.05 -11.92
CA GLU A 158 -20.75 2.94 -12.90
C GLU A 158 -19.88 3.16 -14.14
N PRO A 159 -18.58 3.50 -14.02
CA PRO A 159 -17.62 3.48 -15.13
C PRO A 159 -17.60 2.14 -15.89
N LEU A 160 -17.50 1.03 -15.16
CA LEU A 160 -17.46 -0.31 -15.73
C LEU A 160 -18.74 -0.63 -16.52
N MET A 161 -19.91 -0.28 -15.98
CA MET A 161 -21.17 -0.45 -16.68
C MET A 161 -21.25 0.42 -17.92
N GLN A 162 -20.94 1.73 -17.81
CA GLN A 162 -20.97 2.64 -18.96
C GLN A 162 -20.10 2.11 -20.12
N CYS A 163 -18.91 1.60 -19.82
CA CYS A 163 -18.03 1.01 -20.83
C CYS A 163 -18.54 -0.31 -21.42
N MET A 164 -19.35 -1.07 -20.68
CA MET A 164 -19.95 -2.33 -21.18
C MET A 164 -21.24 -2.13 -21.98
N VAL A 165 -22.06 -1.11 -21.69
CA VAL A 165 -23.32 -0.86 -22.41
C VAL A 165 -23.17 0.03 -23.64
N GLY A 166 -22.10 0.83 -23.72
CA GLY A 166 -21.82 1.73 -24.85
C GLY A 166 -22.55 3.06 -24.78
#